data_AF-A0A7V9FGV2-F1
#
_entry.id   AF-A0A7V9FGV2-F1
#
_cell.length_a   1.000
_cell.length_b   1.000
_cell.length_c   1.000
_cell.angle_alpha   90.00
_cell.angle_beta   90.00
_cell.angle_gamma   90.00
#
_symmetry.space_group_name_H-M   'P 1'
#
loop_
_entity.id
_entity.type
_entity.pdbx_description
1 polymer ?
#
loop_
_entity_poly.entity_id
_entity_poly.type
_entity_poly.pdbx_seq_one_letter_code
_entity_poly.pdbx_strand_id
1 'polypeptide(L)'
;MTLGRRYLSGVALVAAGGGLLVAAVPREVRAEVLWGVVTGLVLQVPLGWLALRSIGTEHFLLSWGLGTLIRFTTVGIAGLAIGPALSGSAGPMLGSMVGVLVALLLVEGVAAVREHSREDQR
;
A
#
# COMPACT_ATOMS: atom_id res chain seq x y z
N MET A 1 -4.28 7.44 21.30
CA MET A 1 -4.43 6.41 20.25
C MET A 1 -3.13 5.64 20.13
N THR A 2 -3.19 4.32 20.10
CA THR A 2 -2.02 3.44 19.87
C THR A 2 -1.56 3.52 18.41
N LEU A 3 -0.26 3.29 18.16
CA LEU A 3 0.35 3.33 16.83
C LEU A 3 -0.42 2.46 15.81
N GLY A 4 -0.80 1.25 16.21
CA GLY A 4 -1.61 0.34 15.37
C GLY A 4 -3.00 0.89 15.01
N ARG A 5 -3.70 1.59 15.93
CA ARG A 5 -5.00 2.23 15.61
C ARG A 5 -4.86 3.36 14.59
N ARG A 6 -3.77 4.12 14.64
CA ARG A 6 -3.49 5.19 13.67
C ARG A 6 -3.22 4.61 12.29
N TYR A 7 -2.39 3.57 12.23
CA TYR A 7 -2.14 2.84 11.00
C TYR A 7 -3.44 2.31 10.38
N LEU A 8 -4.28 1.62 11.17
CA LEU A 8 -5.56 1.10 10.69
C LEU A 8 -6.53 2.21 10.22
N SER A 9 -6.53 3.38 10.87
CA SER A 9 -7.33 4.51 10.39
C SER A 9 -6.84 5.06 9.05
N GLY A 10 -5.53 5.10 8.83
CA GLY A 10 -4.95 5.47 7.54
C GLY A 10 -5.25 4.42 6.46
N VAL A 11 -5.15 3.14 6.79
CA VAL A 11 -5.57 2.04 5.90
C VAL A 11 -7.04 2.17 5.52
N ALA A 12 -7.92 2.42 6.48
CA ALA A 12 -9.35 2.61 6.22
C ALA A 12 -9.60 3.82 5.31
N LEU A 13 -8.87 4.93 5.51
CA LEU A 13 -8.97 6.10 4.65
C LEU A 13 -8.52 5.80 3.22
N VAL A 14 -7.40 5.09 3.04
CA VAL A 14 -6.91 4.68 1.71
C VAL A 14 -7.89 3.71 1.04
N ALA A 15 -8.45 2.76 1.78
CA ALA A 15 -9.46 1.84 1.27
C ALA A 15 -10.74 2.56 0.82
N ALA A 16 -11.21 3.53 1.61
CA ALA A 16 -12.35 4.36 1.24
C ALA A 16 -12.05 5.21 -0.01
N GLY A 17 -10.87 5.82 -0.08
CA GLY A 17 -10.40 6.57 -1.25
C GLY A 17 -10.30 5.69 -2.51
N GLY A 18 -9.78 4.48 -2.38
CA GLY A 18 -9.74 3.47 -3.45
C GLY A 18 -11.14 3.06 -3.91
N GLY A 19 -12.08 2.86 -2.98
CA GLY A 19 -13.48 2.59 -3.30
C GLY A 19 -14.15 3.73 -4.07
N LEU A 20 -13.92 4.98 -3.64
CA LEU A 20 -14.40 6.17 -4.35
C LEU A 20 -13.79 6.28 -5.76
N LEU A 21 -12.50 5.98 -5.90
CA LEU A 21 -11.83 5.93 -7.21
C LEU A 21 -12.48 4.90 -8.13
N VAL A 22 -12.71 3.68 -7.65
CA VAL A 22 -13.41 2.62 -8.42
C VAL A 22 -14.82 3.06 -8.82
N ALA A 23 -15.54 3.78 -7.94
CA ALA A 23 -16.87 4.28 -8.24
C ALA A 23 -16.86 5.42 -9.29
N ALA A 24 -15.80 6.24 -9.31
CA ALA A 24 -15.67 7.41 -10.17
C ALA A 24 -15.22 7.08 -11.60
N VAL A 25 -14.48 5.99 -11.81
CA VAL A 25 -13.97 5.62 -13.14
C VAL A 25 -15.07 5.03 -14.05
N PRO A 26 -14.91 5.13 -15.39
CA PRO A 26 -15.80 4.50 -16.37
C PRO A 26 -15.92 2.99 -16.17
N ARG A 27 -17.10 2.41 -16.46
CA ARG A 27 -17.39 0.99 -16.15
C ARG A 27 -16.45 0.02 -16.85
N GLU A 28 -15.93 0.44 -18.00
CA GLU A 28 -15.03 -0.30 -18.88
C GLU A 28 -13.68 -0.61 -18.22
N VAL A 29 -13.25 0.20 -17.24
CA VAL A 29 -11.96 0.05 -16.54
C VAL A 29 -12.10 -0.23 -15.04
N ARG A 30 -13.34 -0.37 -14.54
CA ARG A 30 -13.60 -0.54 -13.09
C ARG A 30 -13.00 -1.82 -12.54
N ALA A 31 -13.07 -2.91 -13.31
CA ALA A 31 -12.57 -4.20 -12.84
C ALA A 31 -11.05 -4.14 -12.65
N GLU A 32 -10.33 -3.55 -13.60
CA GLU A 32 -8.88 -3.36 -13.58
C GLU A 32 -8.47 -2.47 -12.41
N VAL A 33 -9.14 -1.32 -12.25
CA VAL A 33 -8.87 -0.41 -11.13
C VAL A 33 -9.16 -1.07 -9.79
N LEU A 34 -10.27 -1.80 -9.67
CA LEU A 34 -10.63 -2.55 -8.45
C LEU A 34 -9.57 -3.60 -8.13
N TRP A 35 -9.12 -4.37 -9.11
CA TRP A 35 -8.07 -5.37 -8.93
C TRP A 35 -6.78 -4.74 -8.44
N GLY A 36 -6.36 -3.61 -9.00
CA GLY A 36 -5.18 -2.91 -8.52
C GLY A 36 -5.34 -2.39 -7.09
N VAL A 37 -6.50 -1.82 -6.75
CA VAL A 37 -6.80 -1.35 -5.38
C VAL A 37 -6.77 -2.51 -4.38
N VAL A 38 -7.49 -3.60 -4.67
CA VAL A 38 -7.56 -4.79 -3.79
C VAL A 38 -6.19 -5.43 -3.62
N THR A 39 -5.44 -5.61 -4.72
CA THR A 39 -4.11 -6.20 -4.67
C THR A 39 -3.16 -5.34 -3.84
N GLY A 40 -3.19 -4.01 -4.05
CA GLY A 40 -2.41 -3.06 -3.27
C GLY A 40 -2.73 -3.13 -1.79
N LEU A 41 -4.01 -3.16 -1.41
CA LEU A 41 -4.44 -3.28 -0.01
C LEU A 41 -4.00 -4.62 0.60
N VAL A 42 -4.28 -5.75 -0.07
CA VAL A 42 -3.97 -7.10 0.42
C VAL A 42 -2.47 -7.29 0.63
N LEU A 43 -1.65 -6.77 -0.28
CA LEU A 43 -0.19 -6.86 -0.15
C LEU A 43 0.34 -5.92 0.93
N GLN A 44 -0.08 -4.67 0.91
CA GLN A 44 0.56 -3.62 1.69
C GLN A 44 0.12 -3.62 3.14
N VAL A 45 -1.14 -3.95 3.44
CA VAL A 45 -1.65 -3.88 4.82
C VAL A 45 -0.87 -4.81 5.76
N PRO A 46 -0.60 -6.09 5.42
CA PRO A 46 0.25 -6.97 6.21
C PRO A 46 1.70 -6.50 6.28
N LEU A 47 2.28 -6.07 5.15
CA LEU A 47 3.68 -5.62 5.11
C LEU A 47 3.92 -4.38 5.97
N GLY A 48 3.03 -3.40 5.89
CA GLY A 48 3.08 -2.20 6.73
C GLY A 48 2.86 -2.52 8.20
N TRP A 49 2.02 -3.51 8.52
CA TRP A 49 1.85 -3.96 9.91
C TRP A 49 3.10 -4.63 10.48
N LEU A 50 3.79 -5.46 9.70
CA LEU A 50 5.06 -6.07 10.08
C LEU A 50 6.16 -5.02 10.25
N ALA A 51 6.24 -4.07 9.33
CA ALA A 51 7.17 -2.95 9.43
C ALA A 51 6.92 -2.13 10.70
N LEU A 52 5.65 -1.80 11.00
CA LEU A 52 5.25 -1.08 12.21
C LEU A 52 5.66 -1.79 13.51
N ARG A 53 5.57 -3.13 13.53
CA ARG A 53 5.97 -3.95 14.68
C ARG A 53 7.48 -4.06 14.87
N SER A 54 8.25 -3.84 13.81
CA SER A 54 9.72 -3.90 13.86
C SER A 54 10.37 -2.54 14.11
N ILE A 55 9.60 -1.44 14.15
CA ILE A 55 10.09 -0.10 14.51
C ILE A 55 10.78 -0.16 15.88
N GLY A 56 11.98 0.39 15.98
CA GLY A 56 12.79 0.40 17.21
C GLY A 56 13.55 -0.90 17.48
N THR A 57 13.54 -1.87 16.55
CA THR A 57 14.31 -3.12 16.65
C THR A 57 15.40 -3.19 15.58
N GLU A 58 16.42 -4.02 15.81
CA GLU A 58 17.49 -4.32 14.82
C GLU A 58 16.93 -4.88 13.50
N HIS A 59 15.73 -5.47 13.55
CA HIS A 59 15.07 -6.10 12.40
C HIS A 59 14.32 -5.10 11.52
N PHE A 60 14.24 -3.81 11.89
CA PHE A 60 13.50 -2.80 11.15
C PHE A 60 13.96 -2.69 9.69
N LEU A 61 15.27 -2.52 9.47
CA LEU A 61 15.83 -2.37 8.12
C LEU A 61 15.60 -3.61 7.25
N LEU A 62 15.65 -4.80 7.86
CA LEU A 62 15.39 -6.06 7.17
C LEU A 62 13.91 -6.20 6.80
N SER A 63 13.00 -5.94 7.74
CA SER A 63 11.56 -5.98 7.47
C SER A 63 11.15 -4.95 6.44
N TRP A 64 11.71 -3.75 6.51
CA TRP A 64 11.45 -2.68 5.55
C TRP A 64 12.00 -3.02 4.16
N GLY A 65 13.25 -3.50 4.09
CA GLY A 65 13.90 -3.92 2.84
C GLY A 65 13.17 -5.07 2.16
N LEU A 66 12.78 -6.10 2.92
CA LEU A 66 12.01 -7.23 2.41
C LEU A 66 10.62 -6.79 1.92
N GLY A 67 9.94 -5.92 2.67
CA GLY A 67 8.67 -5.34 2.23
C GLY A 67 8.81 -4.56 0.92
N THR A 68 9.87 -3.77 0.77
CA THR A 68 10.18 -3.03 -0.46
C THR A 68 10.45 -3.96 -1.63
N LEU A 69 11.23 -5.04 -1.41
CA LEU A 69 11.47 -6.06 -2.43
C LEU A 69 10.16 -6.69 -2.89
N ILE A 70 9.31 -7.14 -1.96
CA ILE A 70 8.01 -7.76 -2.27
C ILE A 70 7.13 -6.80 -3.09
N ARG A 71 7.10 -5.50 -2.76
CA ARG A 71 6.34 -4.49 -3.52
C ARG A 71 6.82 -4.40 -4.97
N PHE A 72 8.14 -4.25 -5.17
CA PHE A 72 8.71 -4.18 -6.53
C PHE A 72 8.50 -5.46 -7.31
N THR A 73 8.69 -6.61 -6.68
CA THR A 73 8.44 -7.92 -7.31
C THR A 73 6.96 -8.06 -7.69
N THR A 74 6.03 -7.65 -6.83
CA THR A 74 4.59 -7.71 -7.13
C THR A 74 4.21 -6.82 -8.31
N VAL A 75 4.69 -5.57 -8.32
CA VAL A 75 4.49 -4.64 -9.44
C VAL A 75 5.09 -5.19 -10.73
N GLY A 76 6.30 -5.76 -10.65
CA GLY A 76 6.98 -6.37 -11.79
C GLY A 76 6.23 -7.58 -12.34
N ILE A 77 5.77 -8.49 -11.48
CA ILE A 77 4.97 -9.66 -11.89
C ILE A 77 3.64 -9.21 -12.48
N ALA A 78 2.95 -8.28 -11.84
CA ALA A 78 1.68 -7.75 -12.37
C ALA A 78 1.90 -7.08 -13.74
N GLY A 79 2.97 -6.30 -13.90
CA GLY A 79 3.27 -5.63 -15.16
C GLY A 79 3.66 -6.60 -16.28
N LEU A 80 4.52 -7.57 -15.98
CA LEU A 80 5.11 -8.46 -16.98
C LEU A 80 4.27 -9.70 -17.29
N ALA A 81 3.56 -10.26 -16.29
CA ALA A 81 2.78 -11.48 -16.47
C ALA A 81 1.31 -11.20 -16.78
N ILE A 82 0.70 -10.20 -16.13
CA ILE A 82 -0.72 -9.88 -16.31
C ILE A 82 -0.91 -8.86 -17.45
N GLY A 83 0.07 -7.96 -17.64
CA GLY A 83 0.04 -6.95 -18.70
C GLY A 83 -0.19 -7.49 -20.12
N PRO A 84 0.56 -8.53 -20.56
CA PRO A 84 0.35 -9.15 -21.88
C PRO A 84 -0.99 -9.87 -22.01
N ALA A 85 -1.52 -10.41 -20.91
CA ALA A 85 -2.79 -11.14 -20.89
C ALA A 85 -4.02 -10.22 -20.97
N LEU A 86 -3.89 -8.94 -20.58
CA LEU A 86 -4.97 -7.94 -20.54
C LEU A 86 -5.09 -7.08 -21.81
N SER A 87 -4.42 -7.45 -22.92
CA SER A 87 -4.58 -6.86 -24.27
C SER A 87 -4.73 -5.32 -24.34
N GLY A 88 -4.00 -4.57 -23.50
CA GLY A 88 -3.97 -3.10 -23.51
C GLY A 88 -4.56 -2.41 -22.27
N SER A 89 -5.27 -3.11 -21.39
CA SER A 89 -5.94 -2.53 -20.20
C SER A 89 -5.12 -2.63 -18.88
N ALA A 90 -3.82 -2.95 -18.98
CA ALA A 90 -2.96 -3.13 -17.80
C ALA A 90 -2.65 -1.81 -17.07
N GLY A 91 -2.69 -0.69 -17.79
CA GLY A 91 -2.35 0.64 -17.27
C GLY A 91 -3.20 1.05 -16.05
N PRO A 92 -4.54 1.05 -16.15
CA PRO A 92 -5.44 1.37 -15.03
C PRO A 92 -5.22 0.50 -13.79
N MET A 93 -5.00 -0.81 -13.97
CA MET A 93 -4.72 -1.74 -12.86
C MET A 93 -3.40 -1.41 -12.17
N LEU A 94 -2.31 -1.27 -12.94
CA LEU A 94 -0.99 -0.97 -12.38
C LEU A 94 -0.98 0.40 -11.72
N GLY A 95 -1.62 1.40 -12.35
CA GLY A 95 -1.74 2.75 -11.82
C GLY A 95 -2.46 2.79 -10.48
N SER A 96 -3.60 2.12 -10.35
CA SER A 96 -4.35 2.08 -9.08
C SER A 96 -3.60 1.28 -8.01
N MET A 97 -2.95 0.18 -8.37
CA MET A 97 -2.11 -0.59 -7.46
C MET A 97 -0.95 0.23 -6.91
N VAL A 98 -0.15 0.85 -7.79
CA VAL A 98 0.97 1.71 -7.38
C VAL A 98 0.46 2.89 -6.55
N GLY A 99 -0.67 3.49 -6.91
CA GLY A 99 -1.29 4.56 -6.14
C GLY A 99 -1.62 4.14 -4.70
N VAL A 100 -2.22 2.97 -4.51
CA VAL A 100 -2.50 2.42 -3.18
C VAL A 100 -1.22 2.11 -2.41
N LEU A 101 -0.22 1.49 -3.07
CA LEU A 101 1.08 1.20 -2.45
C LEU A 101 1.74 2.47 -1.91
N VAL A 102 1.76 3.54 -2.71
CA VAL A 102 2.33 4.84 -2.34
C VAL A 102 1.53 5.48 -1.21
N ALA A 103 0.19 5.51 -1.32
CA ALA A 103 -0.65 6.13 -0.30
C ALA A 103 -0.48 5.47 1.08
N LEU A 104 -0.40 4.15 1.13
CA LEU A 104 -0.16 3.42 2.37
C LEU A 104 1.28 3.57 2.88
N LEU A 105 2.27 3.66 1.99
CA LEU A 105 3.65 3.97 2.39
C LEU A 105 3.74 5.34 3.07
N LEU A 106 2.98 6.34 2.58
CA LEU A 106 2.87 7.65 3.24
C LEU A 106 2.20 7.55 4.61
N VAL A 107 1.15 6.73 4.75
CA VAL A 107 0.53 6.46 6.06
C VAL A 107 1.54 5.86 7.03
N GLU A 108 2.33 4.88 6.60
CA GLU A 108 3.41 4.28 7.38
C GLU A 108 4.46 5.32 7.79
N GLY A 109 4.92 6.15 6.85
CA GLY A 109 5.89 7.22 7.12
C GLY A 109 5.39 8.26 8.12
N VAL A 110 4.14 8.72 7.97
CA VAL A 110 3.52 9.65 8.92
C VAL A 110 3.34 9.01 10.30
N ALA A 111 2.99 7.73 10.35
CA ALA A 111 2.86 7.01 11.61
C ALA A 111 4.23 6.87 12.32
N ALA A 112 5.29 6.56 11.58
CA ALA A 112 6.65 6.41 12.12
C ALA A 112 7.22 7.75 12.62
N VAL A 113 7.14 8.81 11.82
CA VAL A 113 7.66 10.15 12.21
C VAL A 113 6.97 10.68 13.46
N ARG A 114 5.64 10.52 13.56
CA ARG A 114 4.88 10.98 14.73
C ARG A 114 5.17 10.21 16.01
N GLU A 115 5.71 8.99 15.91
CA GLU A 115 6.13 8.23 17.08
C GLU A 115 7.48 8.73 17.60
N HIS A 116 8.46 8.93 16.71
CA HIS A 116 9.75 9.55 17.07
C HIS A 116 9.58 10.93 17.73
N SER A 117 8.72 11.80 17.17
CA SER A 117 8.49 13.13 17.76
C SER A 117 7.86 13.12 19.16
N ARG A 118 7.30 11.98 19.60
CA ARG A 118 6.76 11.83 20.96
C ARG A 118 7.77 11.27 21.95
N GLU A 119 8.74 10.51 21.47
CA GLU A 119 9.85 10.04 22.30
C GLU A 119 10.78 11.20 22.68
N ASP A 120 11.04 12.15 21.76
CA ASP A 120 11.83 13.36 22.03
C ASP A 120 11.19 14.33 23.05
N GLN A 121 9.90 14.17 23.37
CA GLN A 121 9.17 15.02 24.32
C GLN A 121 9.05 14.41 25.73
N ARG A 122 9.59 13.21 25.97
CA ARG A 122 9.57 12.53 27.27
C ARG A 122 10.95 12.54 27.90
#